data_AF-A0A3D3Q5G5-F1
#
_entry.id   AF-A0A3D3Q5G5-F1
#
_cell.length_a   1.000
_cell.length_b   1.000
_cell.length_c   1.000
_cell.angle_alpha   90.00
_cell.angle_beta   90.00
_cell.angle_gamma   90.00
#
_symmetry.space_group_name_H-M   'P 1'
#
loop_
_entity.id
_entity.type
_entity.pdbx_description
1 polymer ?
#
loop_
_entity_poly.entity_id
_entity_poly.type
_entity_poly.pdbx_seq_one_letter_code
_entity_poly.pdbx_strand_id
1 'polypeptide(L)'
;MLLPRLGHPTALAGRLDARVAFDAGPNEQWSIHINGRTVSLSPGLDPEADTTIRSDAETLLGVIEGRVSGVEAFLDGRLTVRGNLSLSLQMEGMFAMDAPRPARFPRPDHVVAADIDTFYLEAGEGPPVVLVHGLGATNASMLPPLWDLARDHRVLAPDLPGFGDSSKPFRSYNAEFYASWLAAFLDETGIERADIVGNSMGGRIAIELGLVAPERVNRLVLLAPSPAFIKHRQFTGLVKYLRPELAFVPLPLPHKRVVASTKQLFSKPERLPDAWYDAAADEFRRVFDSPSGRMSFFSAARQIYLEEPARPGSGTGSRRCSRRRCSCGASRTAWCRPSSRRGSNAPSPLRPRSCSPTAATSPSSNFPRRRTP
;
A
#
# COMPACT_ATOMS: atom_id res chain seq x y z
N MET A 1 4.45 12.41 -36.69
CA MET A 1 4.27 12.25 -35.24
C MET A 1 4.73 13.53 -34.56
N LEU A 2 3.80 14.34 -34.04
CA LEU A 2 4.14 15.40 -33.10
C LEU A 2 4.55 14.70 -31.80
N LEU A 3 5.84 14.75 -31.48
CA LEU A 3 6.33 14.26 -30.19
C LEU A 3 5.65 15.08 -29.09
N PRO A 4 4.94 14.45 -28.13
CA PRO A 4 4.42 15.19 -27.00
C PRO A 4 5.61 15.85 -26.29
N ARG A 5 5.48 17.14 -25.96
CA ARG A 5 6.45 17.82 -25.09
C ARG A 5 6.33 17.18 -23.71
N LEU A 6 7.19 16.20 -23.42
CA LEU A 6 7.32 15.67 -22.07
C LEU A 6 7.71 16.84 -21.17
N GLY A 7 6.94 17.06 -20.12
CA GLY A 7 7.19 18.10 -19.13
C GLY A 7 8.50 17.87 -18.37
N HIS A 8 8.86 18.80 -17.48
CA HIS A 8 10.07 18.66 -16.69
C HIS A 8 9.98 17.44 -15.75
N PRO A 9 11.07 16.63 -15.62
CA PRO A 9 11.09 15.45 -14.77
C PRO A 9 10.92 15.82 -13.28
N THR A 10 10.05 15.09 -12.58
CA THR A 10 9.80 15.27 -11.13
C THR A 10 10.90 14.61 -10.27
N ALA A 11 10.83 14.79 -8.95
CA ALA A 11 11.72 14.10 -8.01
C ALA A 11 11.61 12.56 -8.10
N LEU A 12 10.44 12.05 -8.54
CA LEU A 12 10.20 10.63 -8.81
C LEU A 12 11.04 10.14 -10.00
N ALA A 13 11.07 10.91 -11.09
CA ALA A 13 11.84 10.57 -12.30
C ALA A 13 13.36 10.51 -12.00
N GLY A 14 13.87 11.41 -11.18
CA GLY A 14 15.30 11.48 -10.83
C GLY A 14 15.88 10.26 -10.09
N ARG A 15 15.03 9.31 -9.67
CA ARG A 15 15.43 8.09 -8.93
C ARG A 15 15.41 6.82 -9.78
N LEU A 16 14.99 6.91 -11.04
CA LEU A 16 14.67 5.73 -11.86
C LEU A 16 15.67 5.54 -13.00
N ASP A 17 16.17 4.31 -13.12
CA ASP A 17 16.78 3.78 -14.33
C ASP A 17 15.83 2.71 -14.87
N ALA A 18 15.11 3.02 -15.95
CA ALA A 18 13.97 2.22 -16.38
C ALA A 18 13.72 2.32 -17.89
N ARG A 19 13.36 1.20 -18.51
CA ARG A 19 12.99 1.08 -19.92
C ARG A 19 11.51 0.82 -20.05
N VAL A 20 10.83 1.65 -20.81
CA VAL A 20 9.38 1.58 -21.01
C VAL A 20 9.09 1.52 -22.50
N ALA A 21 8.42 0.47 -22.94
CA ALA A 21 7.95 0.33 -24.31
C ALA A 21 6.47 0.71 -24.41
N PHE A 22 6.13 1.41 -25.48
CA PHE A 22 4.77 1.81 -25.83
C PHE A 22 4.38 1.19 -27.17
N ASP A 23 3.28 0.44 -27.16
CA ASP A 23 2.78 -0.29 -28.32
C ASP A 23 1.39 0.24 -28.70
N ALA A 24 1.32 1.15 -29.67
CA ALA A 24 0.05 1.68 -30.19
C ALA A 24 -0.45 0.96 -31.46
N GLY A 25 0.22 -0.14 -31.83
CA GLY A 25 -0.09 -0.92 -33.02
C GLY A 25 1.02 -0.87 -34.07
N PRO A 26 0.79 -1.49 -35.25
CA PRO A 26 1.79 -1.60 -36.30
C PRO A 26 2.28 -0.22 -36.76
N ASN A 27 3.60 -0.01 -36.70
CA ASN A 27 4.29 1.26 -37.02
C ASN A 27 4.13 2.41 -36.00
N GLU A 28 3.44 2.18 -34.88
CA GLU A 28 3.26 3.17 -33.81
C GLU A 28 3.85 2.64 -32.49
N GLN A 29 5.11 2.24 -32.56
CA GLN A 29 5.86 1.67 -31.44
C GLN A 29 7.08 2.53 -31.14
N TRP A 30 7.30 2.77 -29.86
CA TRP A 30 8.45 3.52 -29.38
C TRP A 30 8.78 3.11 -27.96
N SER A 31 10.03 3.32 -27.56
CA SER A 31 10.50 3.02 -26.23
C SER A 31 11.22 4.23 -25.66
N ILE A 32 11.08 4.43 -24.35
CA ILE A 32 11.89 5.40 -23.62
C ILE A 32 12.81 4.68 -22.67
N HIS A 33 14.02 5.22 -22.53
CA HIS A 33 14.93 4.86 -21.47
C HIS A 33 15.15 6.07 -20.58
N ILE A 34 14.74 5.93 -19.33
CA ILE A 34 14.92 6.91 -18.26
C ILE A 34 16.21 6.52 -17.54
N ASN A 35 17.17 7.43 -17.45
CA ASN A 35 18.41 7.25 -16.68
C ASN A 35 18.58 8.46 -15.75
N GLY A 36 17.89 8.40 -14.61
CA GLY A 36 17.80 9.49 -13.65
C GLY A 36 17.15 10.74 -14.25
N ARG A 37 17.96 11.70 -14.70
CA ARG A 37 17.46 12.97 -15.26
C ARG A 37 17.39 13.00 -16.78
N THR A 38 17.95 12.02 -17.47
CA THR A 38 17.90 11.95 -18.93
C THR A 38 16.81 10.98 -19.37
N VAL A 39 16.05 11.38 -20.39
CA VAL A 39 15.08 10.51 -21.07
C VAL A 39 15.50 10.45 -22.53
N SER A 40 15.81 9.25 -23.02
CA SER A 40 16.03 9.01 -24.44
C SER A 40 14.81 8.30 -25.03
N LEU A 41 14.53 8.60 -26.30
CA LEU A 41 13.42 8.01 -27.04
C LEU A 41 13.99 7.26 -28.24
N SER A 42 13.54 6.03 -28.44
CA SER A 42 13.87 5.21 -29.60
C SER A 42 12.61 4.73 -30.32
N PRO A 43 12.61 4.65 -31.66
CA PRO A 43 11.53 4.00 -32.39
C PRO A 43 11.56 2.48 -32.17
N GLY A 44 10.40 1.84 -32.16
CA GLY A 44 10.22 0.41 -31.96
C GLY A 44 10.08 -0.02 -30.48
N LEU A 45 9.76 -1.30 -30.28
CA LEU A 45 9.70 -1.92 -28.96
C LEU A 45 11.09 -2.37 -28.53
N ASP A 46 11.50 -1.97 -27.33
CA ASP A 46 12.68 -2.51 -26.65
C ASP A 46 12.35 -3.90 -26.09
N PRO A 47 12.99 -4.98 -26.56
CA PRO A 47 12.76 -6.32 -26.03
C PRO A 47 13.17 -6.48 -24.56
N GLU A 48 14.02 -5.59 -24.06
CA GLU A 48 14.50 -5.54 -22.68
C GLU A 48 13.74 -4.49 -21.84
N ALA A 49 12.55 -4.07 -22.28
CA ALA A 49 11.72 -3.13 -21.54
C ALA A 49 11.27 -3.72 -20.19
N ASP A 50 11.43 -2.93 -19.13
CA ASP A 50 10.93 -3.29 -17.79
C ASP A 50 9.40 -3.34 -17.76
N THR A 51 8.75 -2.47 -18.55
CA THR A 51 7.31 -2.47 -18.74
C THR A 51 6.93 -2.18 -20.18
N THR A 52 5.86 -2.81 -20.65
CA THR A 52 5.25 -2.53 -21.94
C THR A 52 3.80 -2.10 -21.75
N ILE A 53 3.47 -0.90 -22.21
CA ILE A 53 2.13 -0.32 -22.18
C ILE A 53 1.56 -0.41 -23.59
N ARG A 54 0.46 -1.14 -23.76
CA ARG A 54 -0.24 -1.28 -25.04
C ARG A 54 -1.62 -0.65 -24.96
N SER A 55 -1.92 0.26 -25.89
CA SER A 55 -3.19 0.96 -25.99
C SER A 55 -3.24 1.73 -27.32
N ASP A 56 -4.41 2.14 -27.82
CA ASP A 56 -4.49 2.98 -29.02
C ASP A 56 -3.80 4.35 -28.81
N ALA A 57 -3.38 4.99 -29.91
CA ALA A 57 -2.64 6.25 -29.85
C ALA A 57 -3.42 7.38 -29.15
N GLU A 58 -4.74 7.44 -29.30
CA GLU A 58 -5.58 8.48 -28.69
C GLU A 58 -5.60 8.33 -27.16
N THR A 59 -5.79 7.10 -26.67
CA THR A 59 -5.77 6.77 -25.25
C THR A 59 -4.39 7.02 -24.66
N LEU A 60 -3.29 6.59 -25.31
CA LEU A 60 -1.94 6.84 -24.83
C LEU A 60 -1.63 8.34 -24.73
N LEU A 61 -1.95 9.11 -25.76
CA LEU A 61 -1.80 10.56 -25.74
C LEU A 61 -2.65 11.18 -24.63
N GLY A 62 -3.88 10.70 -24.44
CA GLY A 62 -4.76 11.15 -23.35
C GLY A 62 -4.17 10.90 -21.96
N VAL A 63 -3.53 9.76 -21.72
CA VAL A 63 -2.86 9.42 -20.45
C VAL A 63 -1.60 10.26 -20.24
N ILE A 64 -0.78 10.41 -21.27
CA ILE A 64 0.44 11.25 -21.21
C ILE A 64 0.06 12.70 -20.93
N GLU A 65 -0.96 13.22 -21.61
CA GLU A 65 -1.45 14.59 -21.45
C GLU A 65 -2.24 14.81 -20.15
N GLY A 66 -2.51 13.75 -19.37
CA GLY A 66 -3.30 13.83 -18.14
C GLY A 66 -4.80 14.09 -18.34
N ARG A 67 -5.30 13.94 -19.58
CA ARG A 67 -6.73 14.02 -19.92
C ARG A 67 -7.50 12.76 -19.52
N VAL A 68 -6.82 11.62 -19.52
CA VAL A 68 -7.36 10.29 -19.18
C VAL A 68 -6.51 9.68 -18.07
N SER A 69 -7.12 9.02 -17.09
CA SER A 69 -6.35 8.26 -16.10
C SER A 69 -5.88 6.95 -16.72
N GLY A 70 -4.60 6.59 -16.57
CA GLY A 70 -4.11 5.29 -17.04
C GLY A 70 -4.75 4.13 -16.27
N VAL A 71 -5.06 4.33 -14.99
CA VAL A 71 -5.84 3.36 -14.19
C VAL A 71 -7.24 3.16 -14.74
N GLU A 72 -7.95 4.24 -15.09
CA GLU A 72 -9.27 4.13 -15.74
C GLU A 72 -9.17 3.37 -17.07
N ALA A 73 -8.24 3.78 -17.94
CA ALA A 73 -8.04 3.13 -19.23
C ALA A 73 -7.68 1.64 -19.09
N PHE A 74 -6.90 1.28 -18.06
CA PHE A 74 -6.57 -0.11 -17.74
C PHE A 74 -7.78 -0.90 -17.26
N LEU A 75 -8.60 -0.31 -16.37
CA LEU A 75 -9.80 -0.95 -15.84
C LEU A 75 -10.89 -1.12 -16.93
N ASP A 76 -10.97 -0.19 -17.87
CA ASP A 76 -11.88 -0.25 -19.02
C ASP A 76 -11.39 -1.20 -20.13
N GLY A 77 -10.17 -1.71 -20.03
CA GLY A 77 -9.56 -2.57 -21.06
C GLY A 77 -9.08 -1.82 -22.31
N ARG A 78 -9.06 -0.49 -22.29
CA ARG A 78 -8.49 0.36 -23.34
C ARG A 78 -6.97 0.38 -23.30
N LEU A 79 -6.39 0.06 -22.15
CA LEU A 79 -4.95 -0.02 -21.91
C LEU A 79 -4.60 -1.36 -21.26
N THR A 80 -3.49 -1.95 -21.66
CA THR A 80 -2.95 -3.17 -21.06
C THR A 80 -1.48 -2.94 -20.70
N VAL A 81 -1.03 -3.60 -19.65
CA VAL A 81 0.35 -3.50 -19.16
C VAL A 81 0.95 -4.88 -19.01
N ARG A 82 2.19 -5.05 -19.45
CA ARG A 82 3.04 -6.21 -19.20
C ARG A 82 4.32 -5.78 -18.49
N GLY A 83 4.93 -6.67 -17.71
CA GLY A 83 6.13 -6.41 -16.93
C GLY A 83 5.84 -5.64 -15.64
N ASN A 84 6.57 -4.55 -15.39
CA ASN A 84 6.48 -3.78 -14.15
C ASN A 84 5.26 -2.84 -14.14
N LEU A 85 4.15 -3.31 -13.57
CA LEU A 85 2.92 -2.52 -13.46
C LEU A 85 3.12 -1.28 -12.57
N SER A 86 3.85 -1.40 -11.46
CA SER A 86 4.12 -0.25 -10.58
C SER A 86 4.87 0.87 -11.30
N LEU A 87 5.84 0.53 -12.15
CA LEU A 87 6.54 1.52 -12.98
C LEU A 87 5.56 2.29 -13.88
N SER A 88 4.60 1.60 -14.52
CA SER A 88 3.58 2.27 -15.34
C SER A 88 2.71 3.25 -14.54
N LEU A 89 2.37 2.91 -13.29
CA LEU A 89 1.64 3.79 -12.38
C LEU A 89 2.49 4.98 -11.94
N GLN A 90 3.81 4.76 -11.77
CA GLN A 90 4.75 5.82 -11.44
C GLN A 90 4.91 6.84 -12.57
N MET A 91 4.83 6.40 -13.83
CA MET A 91 4.99 7.28 -15.00
C MET A 91 3.97 8.41 -15.04
N GLU A 92 2.77 8.16 -14.53
CA GLU A 92 1.74 9.19 -14.38
C GLU A 92 2.18 10.35 -13.47
N GLY A 93 3.11 10.12 -12.54
CA GLY A 93 3.71 11.14 -11.66
C GLY A 93 5.11 11.62 -12.07
N MET A 94 5.71 11.10 -13.15
CA MET A 94 7.11 11.40 -13.53
C MET A 94 7.29 12.73 -14.24
N PHE A 95 6.28 13.20 -14.96
CA PHE A 95 6.35 14.42 -15.78
C PHE A 95 5.39 15.47 -15.24
N ALA A 96 5.92 16.64 -14.89
CA ALA A 96 5.11 17.78 -14.51
C ALA A 96 4.35 18.28 -15.74
N MET A 97 3.02 18.18 -15.73
CA MET A 97 2.17 18.67 -16.80
C MET A 97 1.76 20.12 -16.54
N ASP A 98 1.53 20.89 -17.60
CA ASP A 98 1.13 22.30 -17.50
C ASP A 98 -0.22 22.51 -16.81
N ALA A 99 -1.07 21.47 -16.78
CA ALA A 99 -2.37 21.49 -16.10
C ALA A 99 -2.40 20.52 -14.89
N PRO A 100 -3.02 20.92 -13.77
CA PRO A 100 -3.18 20.05 -12.60
C PRO A 100 -4.10 18.86 -12.93
N ARG A 101 -3.63 17.64 -12.64
CA ARG A 101 -4.42 16.42 -12.82
C ARG A 101 -5.59 16.37 -11.83
N PRO A 102 -6.76 15.82 -12.21
CA PRO A 102 -7.89 15.64 -11.31
C PRO A 102 -7.50 14.93 -10.01
N ALA A 103 -8.10 15.32 -8.89
CA ALA A 103 -7.82 14.73 -7.57
C ALA A 103 -8.00 13.21 -7.55
N ARG A 104 -9.02 12.71 -8.26
CA ARG A 104 -9.33 11.29 -8.38
C ARG A 104 -8.26 10.47 -9.10
N PHE A 105 -7.37 11.09 -9.88
CA PHE A 105 -6.36 10.35 -10.62
C PHE A 105 -5.30 9.85 -9.64
N PRO A 106 -4.99 8.53 -9.63
CA PRO A 106 -4.05 7.98 -8.66
C PRO A 106 -2.65 8.56 -8.83
N ARG A 107 -2.03 8.92 -7.71
CA ARG A 107 -0.69 9.51 -7.66
C ARG A 107 0.24 8.62 -6.85
N PRO A 108 1.41 8.27 -7.40
CA PRO A 108 2.46 7.56 -6.68
C PRO A 108 3.15 8.50 -5.67
N ASP A 109 3.44 8.01 -4.48
CA ASP A 109 4.27 8.73 -3.52
C ASP A 109 4.99 7.77 -2.54
N HIS A 110 5.93 8.32 -1.77
CA HIS A 110 6.72 7.60 -0.77
C HIS A 110 6.64 8.27 0.59
N VAL A 111 6.60 7.45 1.63
CA VAL A 111 6.68 7.92 3.01
C VAL A 111 7.47 6.96 3.89
N VAL A 112 8.16 7.45 4.90
CA VAL A 112 8.93 6.61 5.83
C VAL A 112 8.06 6.28 7.05
N ALA A 113 7.37 5.14 7.01
CA ALA A 113 6.52 4.68 8.11
C ALA A 113 7.24 3.60 8.94
N ALA A 114 7.46 3.84 10.24
CA ALA A 114 8.16 2.92 11.13
C ALA A 114 9.53 2.44 10.57
N ASP A 115 10.34 3.39 10.08
CA ASP A 115 11.64 3.19 9.42
C ASP A 115 11.58 2.38 8.11
N ILE A 116 10.40 2.24 7.51
CA ILE A 116 10.18 1.58 6.21
C ILE A 116 9.83 2.64 5.17
N ASP A 117 10.71 2.83 4.19
CA ASP A 117 10.34 3.55 2.97
C ASP A 117 9.21 2.78 2.27
N THR A 118 8.05 3.41 2.24
CA THR A 118 6.76 2.83 1.87
C THR A 118 6.26 3.52 0.62
N PHE A 119 6.12 2.75 -0.46
CA PHE A 119 5.44 3.21 -1.67
C PHE A 119 3.93 3.10 -1.50
N TYR A 120 3.18 4.09 -1.97
CA TYR A 120 1.73 4.06 -1.97
C TYR A 120 1.14 4.84 -3.15
N LEU A 121 -0.11 4.51 -3.47
CA LEU A 121 -0.95 5.31 -4.35
C LEU A 121 -1.93 6.12 -3.52
N GLU A 122 -2.13 7.38 -3.87
CA GLU A 122 -3.17 8.25 -3.31
C GLU A 122 -4.10 8.77 -4.40
N ALA A 123 -5.41 8.74 -4.15
CA ALA A 123 -6.41 9.24 -5.07
C ALA A 123 -7.62 9.84 -4.35
N GLY A 124 -8.18 10.90 -4.91
CA GLY A 124 -9.39 11.55 -4.42
C GLY A 124 -9.15 12.47 -3.22
N GLU A 125 -10.25 13.05 -2.76
CA GLU A 125 -10.31 13.97 -1.62
C GLU A 125 -11.53 13.59 -0.76
N GLY A 126 -11.52 13.93 0.53
CA GLY A 126 -12.62 13.65 1.44
C GLY A 126 -12.24 12.68 2.58
N PRO A 127 -13.21 11.92 3.13
CA PRO A 127 -12.95 11.00 4.24
C PRO A 127 -11.89 9.96 3.89
N PRO A 128 -10.92 9.68 4.79
CA PRO A 128 -9.80 8.80 4.48
C PRO A 128 -10.18 7.32 4.49
N VAL A 129 -9.78 6.62 3.43
CA VAL A 129 -9.87 5.17 3.27
C VAL A 129 -8.48 4.59 3.00
N VAL A 130 -8.09 3.52 3.71
CA VAL A 130 -6.84 2.82 3.44
C VAL A 130 -7.11 1.40 2.94
N LEU A 131 -6.57 1.08 1.77
CA LEU A 131 -6.71 -0.19 1.08
C LEU A 131 -5.47 -1.07 1.32
N VAL A 132 -5.63 -2.16 2.07
CA VAL A 132 -4.55 -3.06 2.46
C VAL A 132 -4.61 -4.36 1.66
N HIS A 133 -3.60 -4.60 0.82
CA HIS A 133 -3.54 -5.78 -0.05
C HIS A 133 -3.19 -7.08 0.69
N GLY A 134 -3.33 -8.21 -0.02
CA GLY A 134 -3.05 -9.56 0.48
C GLY A 134 -1.61 -10.03 0.28
N LEU A 135 -1.32 -11.25 0.76
CA LEU A 135 -0.02 -11.89 0.59
C LEU A 135 0.34 -12.07 -0.89
N GLY A 136 1.54 -11.65 -1.28
CA GLY A 136 2.04 -11.78 -2.66
C GLY A 136 1.44 -10.80 -3.66
N ALA A 137 0.49 -9.97 -3.24
CA ALA A 137 -0.01 -8.86 -4.03
C ALA A 137 0.79 -7.58 -3.76
N THR A 138 0.40 -6.51 -4.45
CA THR A 138 0.84 -5.12 -4.26
C THR A 138 -0.40 -4.22 -4.22
N ASN A 139 -0.21 -2.91 -4.08
CA ASN A 139 -1.26 -1.89 -4.19
C ASN A 139 -2.06 -2.01 -5.51
N ALA A 140 -1.47 -2.60 -6.56
CA ALA A 140 -2.11 -2.81 -7.85
C ALA A 140 -3.39 -3.66 -7.75
N SER A 141 -3.42 -4.62 -6.82
CA SER A 141 -4.60 -5.45 -6.56
C SER A 141 -5.79 -4.65 -5.99
N MET A 142 -5.54 -3.42 -5.52
CA MET A 142 -6.53 -2.50 -4.97
C MET A 142 -6.92 -1.40 -5.95
N LEU A 143 -6.44 -1.41 -7.21
CA LEU A 143 -6.80 -0.40 -8.21
C LEU A 143 -8.31 -0.29 -8.47
N PRO A 144 -9.09 -1.40 -8.62
CA PRO A 144 -10.53 -1.27 -8.82
C PRO A 144 -11.25 -0.54 -7.66
N PRO A 145 -11.10 -0.94 -6.37
CA PRO A 145 -11.73 -0.19 -5.28
C PRO A 145 -11.12 1.21 -5.09
N LEU A 146 -9.84 1.42 -5.39
CA LEU A 146 -9.21 2.74 -5.35
C LEU A 146 -9.87 3.71 -6.33
N TRP A 147 -10.02 3.30 -7.59
CA TRP A 147 -10.62 4.13 -8.64
C TRP A 147 -12.09 4.47 -8.33
N ASP A 148 -12.83 3.51 -7.78
CA ASP A 148 -14.25 3.68 -7.45
C ASP A 148 -14.45 4.65 -6.27
N LEU A 149 -13.74 4.41 -5.16
CA LEU A 149 -13.86 5.20 -3.93
C LEU A 149 -13.24 6.60 -4.04
N ALA A 150 -12.25 6.80 -4.92
CA ALA A 150 -11.63 8.11 -5.12
C ALA A 150 -12.57 9.17 -5.75
N ARG A 151 -13.82 8.80 -6.07
CA ARG A 151 -14.87 9.77 -6.48
C ARG A 151 -15.25 10.71 -5.36
N ASP A 152 -15.23 10.24 -4.12
CA ASP A 152 -15.76 10.96 -2.95
C ASP A 152 -14.97 10.72 -1.64
N HIS A 153 -13.92 9.89 -1.69
CA HIS A 153 -13.02 9.63 -0.57
C HIS A 153 -11.56 9.98 -0.93
N ARG A 154 -10.76 10.27 0.11
CA ARG A 154 -9.30 10.28 0.01
C ARG A 154 -8.81 8.85 0.23
N VAL A 155 -8.37 8.18 -0.82
CA VAL A 155 -8.03 6.75 -0.80
C VAL A 155 -6.53 6.56 -0.89
N LEU A 156 -5.96 5.78 0.03
CA LEU A 156 -4.55 5.42 0.03
C LEU A 156 -4.41 3.90 -0.11
N ALA A 157 -3.58 3.44 -1.05
CA ALA A 157 -3.23 2.04 -1.23
C ALA A 157 -1.72 1.85 -1.12
N PRO A 158 -1.19 1.55 0.09
CA PRO A 158 0.22 1.28 0.26
C PRO A 158 0.61 -0.11 -0.21
N ASP A 159 1.85 -0.23 -0.69
CA ASP A 159 2.56 -1.50 -0.71
C ASP A 159 2.99 -1.85 0.71
N LEU A 160 2.59 -3.02 1.19
CA LEU A 160 2.99 -3.53 2.49
C LEU A 160 4.52 -3.68 2.57
N PRO A 161 5.13 -3.49 3.75
CA PRO A 161 6.53 -3.81 3.97
C PRO A 161 6.83 -5.23 3.48
N GLY A 162 7.90 -5.41 2.70
CA GLY A 162 8.24 -6.70 2.09
C GLY A 162 7.67 -6.92 0.68
N PHE A 163 6.76 -6.06 0.19
CA PHE A 163 6.07 -6.21 -1.10
C PHE A 163 6.23 -4.98 -2.00
N GLY A 164 5.87 -5.13 -3.27
CA GLY A 164 5.85 -4.07 -4.28
C GLY A 164 7.13 -3.23 -4.31
N ASP A 165 7.00 -1.91 -4.22
CA ASP A 165 8.13 -0.97 -4.18
C ASP A 165 8.48 -0.48 -2.76
N SER A 166 7.76 -0.97 -1.76
CA SER A 166 8.13 -0.77 -0.35
C SER A 166 9.40 -1.55 0.02
N SER A 167 10.11 -1.02 1.01
CA SER A 167 11.32 -1.63 1.57
C SER A 167 11.05 -3.05 2.08
N LYS A 168 12.05 -3.93 1.93
CA LYS A 168 11.97 -5.36 2.25
C LYS A 168 12.99 -5.77 3.32
N PRO A 169 12.92 -5.19 4.53
CA PRO A 169 13.89 -5.45 5.58
C PRO A 169 13.89 -6.92 6.01
N PHE A 170 15.02 -7.37 6.53
CA PHE A 170 15.12 -8.68 7.15
C PHE A 170 14.44 -8.69 8.53
N ARG A 171 13.17 -9.09 8.60
CA ARG A 171 12.41 -9.15 9.85
C ARG A 171 11.27 -10.18 9.83
N SER A 172 10.64 -10.35 10.99
CA SER A 172 9.39 -11.11 11.12
C SER A 172 8.20 -10.26 10.64
N TYR A 173 7.46 -10.78 9.67
CA TYR A 173 6.28 -10.15 9.09
C TYR A 173 4.99 -10.70 9.71
N ASN A 174 4.75 -10.40 10.99
CA ASN A 174 3.54 -10.81 11.72
C ASN A 174 2.48 -9.69 11.75
N ALA A 175 1.27 -10.02 12.21
CA ALA A 175 0.15 -9.09 12.23
C ALA A 175 0.44 -7.86 13.12
N GLU A 176 1.10 -8.05 14.27
CA GLU A 176 1.43 -6.96 15.19
C GLU A 176 2.42 -5.96 14.57
N PHE A 177 3.40 -6.46 13.82
CA PHE A 177 4.33 -5.61 13.07
C PHE A 177 3.58 -4.79 12.03
N TYR A 178 2.75 -5.43 11.21
CA TYR A 178 1.99 -4.72 10.18
C TYR A 178 0.99 -3.72 10.77
N ALA A 179 0.33 -4.03 11.89
CA ALA A 179 -0.56 -3.08 12.56
C ALA A 179 0.19 -1.86 13.09
N SER A 180 1.38 -2.08 13.68
CA SER A 180 2.23 -0.99 14.16
C SER A 180 2.74 -0.12 13.00
N TRP A 181 3.15 -0.75 11.89
CA TRP A 181 3.52 -0.03 10.67
C TRP A 181 2.33 0.72 10.07
N LEU A 182 1.13 0.13 10.04
CA LEU A 182 -0.06 0.77 9.47
C LEU A 182 -0.48 1.99 10.30
N ALA A 183 -0.37 1.92 11.63
CA ALA A 183 -0.58 3.09 12.49
C ALA A 183 0.44 4.21 12.20
N ALA A 184 1.72 3.87 12.01
CA ALA A 184 2.74 4.83 11.62
C ALA A 184 2.49 5.40 10.20
N PHE A 185 2.04 4.58 9.26
CA PHE A 185 1.67 5.03 7.92
C PHE A 185 0.52 6.05 7.96
N LEU A 186 -0.48 5.82 8.81
CA LEU A 186 -1.54 6.79 9.06
C LEU A 186 -0.98 8.10 9.63
N ASP A 187 -0.04 8.04 10.59
CA ASP A 187 0.59 9.25 11.15
C ASP A 187 1.32 10.06 10.08
N GLU A 188 2.16 9.40 9.28
CA GLU A 188 3.00 10.05 8.28
C GLU A 188 2.21 10.58 7.08
N THR A 189 1.02 10.04 6.81
CA THR A 189 0.10 10.54 5.77
C THR A 189 -0.90 11.57 6.31
N GLY A 190 -0.76 11.98 7.58
CA GLY A 190 -1.59 12.99 8.22
C GLY A 190 -3.01 12.52 8.56
N ILE A 191 -3.21 11.21 8.73
CA ILE A 191 -4.52 10.59 8.96
C ILE A 191 -4.64 10.17 10.42
N GLU A 192 -5.49 10.87 11.16
CA GLU A 192 -5.78 10.49 12.55
C GLU A 192 -6.60 9.20 12.63
N ARG A 193 -7.63 9.06 11.78
CA ARG A 193 -8.56 7.92 11.80
C ARG A 193 -9.09 7.63 10.39
N ALA A 194 -9.14 6.36 9.96
CA ALA A 194 -9.56 5.97 8.61
C ALA A 194 -10.53 4.77 8.57
N ASP A 195 -11.29 4.66 7.49
CA ASP A 195 -11.94 3.41 7.12
C ASP A 195 -10.89 2.47 6.52
N ILE A 196 -10.75 1.25 7.06
CA ILE A 196 -9.71 0.30 6.64
C ILE A 196 -10.36 -0.84 5.87
N VAL A 197 -9.94 -1.02 4.62
CA VAL A 197 -10.38 -2.11 3.74
C VAL A 197 -9.22 -3.08 3.56
N GLY A 198 -9.34 -4.29 4.09
CA GLY A 198 -8.26 -5.29 4.06
C GLY A 198 -8.64 -6.55 3.29
N ASN A 199 -7.80 -6.96 2.34
CA ASN A 199 -7.94 -8.21 1.60
C ASN A 199 -7.03 -9.31 2.13
N SER A 200 -7.58 -10.48 2.46
CA SER A 200 -6.80 -11.65 2.91
C SER A 200 -5.86 -11.31 4.08
N MET A 201 -4.54 -11.39 3.90
CA MET A 201 -3.55 -10.93 4.88
C MET A 201 -3.81 -9.49 5.34
N GLY A 202 -4.16 -8.59 4.42
CA GLY A 202 -4.54 -7.21 4.74
C GLY A 202 -5.78 -7.12 5.63
N GLY A 203 -6.74 -8.03 5.48
CA GLY A 203 -7.90 -8.14 6.37
C GLY A 203 -7.50 -8.54 7.79
N ARG A 204 -6.53 -9.45 7.93
CA ARG A 204 -5.98 -9.83 9.24
C ARG A 204 -5.22 -8.69 9.90
N ILE A 205 -4.46 -7.92 9.13
CA ILE A 205 -3.77 -6.70 9.58
C ILE A 205 -4.79 -5.65 10.05
N ALA A 206 -5.87 -5.45 9.29
CA ALA A 206 -6.94 -4.51 9.64
C ALA A 206 -7.64 -4.89 10.95
N ILE A 207 -7.89 -6.19 11.17
CA ILE A 207 -8.40 -6.70 12.45
C ILE A 207 -7.41 -6.39 13.59
N GLU A 208 -6.12 -6.65 13.40
CA GLU A 208 -5.11 -6.38 14.43
C GLU A 208 -5.09 -4.91 14.81
N LEU A 209 -5.05 -4.00 13.82
CA LEU A 209 -5.09 -2.56 14.05
C LEU A 209 -6.34 -2.16 14.84
N GLY A 210 -7.52 -2.67 14.46
CA GLY A 210 -8.77 -2.41 15.17
C GLY A 210 -8.80 -2.93 16.61
N LEU A 211 -7.99 -3.94 16.95
CA LEU A 211 -7.86 -4.46 18.31
C LEU A 211 -6.87 -3.65 19.14
N VAL A 212 -5.71 -3.29 18.57
CA VAL A 212 -4.61 -2.65 19.30
C VAL A 212 -4.71 -1.13 19.34
N ALA A 213 -5.37 -0.52 18.36
CA ALA A 213 -5.53 0.92 18.22
C ALA A 213 -6.92 1.29 17.65
N PRO A 214 -8.03 0.92 18.33
CA PRO A 214 -9.40 1.13 17.85
C PRO A 214 -9.74 2.60 17.56
N GLU A 215 -9.07 3.54 18.23
CA GLU A 215 -9.19 4.98 17.98
C GLU A 215 -8.72 5.40 16.59
N ARG A 216 -7.87 4.59 15.94
CA ARG A 216 -7.33 4.84 14.58
C ARG A 216 -8.25 4.33 13.47
N VAL A 217 -9.29 3.57 13.81
CA VAL A 217 -10.17 2.91 12.84
C VAL A 217 -11.60 3.44 12.93
N ASN A 218 -12.13 3.97 11.83
CA ASN A 218 -13.54 4.37 11.68
C ASN A 218 -14.44 3.15 11.44
N ARG A 219 -14.18 2.41 10.36
CA ARG A 219 -14.85 1.16 9.97
C ARG A 219 -13.82 0.14 9.50
N LEU A 220 -14.19 -1.14 9.60
CA LEU A 220 -13.44 -2.26 9.05
C LEU A 220 -14.24 -2.92 7.93
N VAL A 221 -13.66 -3.03 6.75
CA VAL A 221 -14.19 -3.79 5.62
C VAL A 221 -13.22 -4.94 5.32
N LEU A 222 -13.71 -6.17 5.45
CA LEU A 222 -12.88 -7.37 5.40
C LEU A 222 -13.19 -8.19 4.15
N LEU A 223 -12.27 -8.20 3.19
CA LEU A 223 -12.38 -8.94 1.95
C LEU A 223 -11.65 -10.29 2.13
N ALA A 224 -12.41 -11.36 2.34
CA ALA A 224 -11.88 -12.71 2.58
C ALA A 224 -10.68 -12.73 3.55
N PRO A 225 -10.80 -12.16 4.77
CA PRO A 225 -9.67 -11.96 5.67
C PRO A 225 -9.00 -13.30 5.99
N SER A 226 -7.66 -13.29 6.06
CA SER A 226 -6.88 -14.50 6.36
C SER A 226 -7.32 -15.06 7.70
N PRO A 227 -7.81 -16.32 7.75
CA PRO A 227 -8.22 -16.93 9.00
C PRO A 227 -6.99 -17.37 9.80
N ALA A 228 -7.13 -17.44 11.12
CA ALA A 228 -6.28 -18.33 11.89
C ALA A 228 -6.68 -19.77 11.53
N PHE A 229 -5.76 -20.56 10.96
CA PHE A 229 -6.06 -21.94 10.56
C PHE A 229 -6.50 -22.77 11.77
N ILE A 230 -7.78 -23.17 11.84
CA ILE A 230 -8.30 -24.07 12.88
C ILE A 230 -8.03 -25.54 12.50
N LYS A 231 -8.22 -25.89 11.22
CA LYS A 231 -7.92 -27.20 10.63
C LYS A 231 -6.60 -27.13 9.84
N HIS A 232 -5.92 -28.25 9.61
CA HIS A 232 -4.67 -28.37 8.81
C HIS A 232 -3.39 -27.75 9.41
N ARG A 233 -3.31 -27.66 10.74
CA ARG A 233 -2.10 -27.23 11.49
C ARG A 233 -1.10 -28.34 11.80
N GLN A 234 -1.26 -29.54 11.26
CA GLN A 234 -0.43 -30.71 11.60
C GLN A 234 1.08 -30.50 11.38
N PHE A 235 1.46 -29.54 10.54
CA PHE A 235 2.86 -29.22 10.25
C PHE A 235 3.39 -28.03 11.06
N THR A 236 2.65 -27.51 12.06
CA THR A 236 3.09 -26.36 12.88
C THR A 236 4.48 -26.59 13.48
N GLY A 237 4.75 -27.79 13.99
CA GLY A 237 6.06 -28.16 14.52
C GLY A 237 7.17 -28.02 13.47
N LEU A 238 6.95 -28.56 12.26
CA LEU A 238 7.91 -28.48 11.15
C LEU A 238 8.09 -27.04 10.64
N VAL A 239 6.99 -26.31 10.43
CA VAL A 239 7.00 -24.93 9.91
C VAL A 239 7.71 -23.97 10.87
N LYS A 240 7.69 -24.23 12.19
CA LYS A 240 8.50 -23.48 13.15
C LYS A 240 10.01 -23.55 12.85
N TYR A 241 10.50 -24.67 12.32
CA TYR A 241 11.91 -24.84 11.97
C TYR A 241 12.23 -24.45 10.52
N LEU A 242 11.22 -24.29 9.65
CA LEU A 242 11.40 -23.73 8.31
C LEU A 242 11.80 -22.26 8.42
N ARG A 243 13.07 -22.01 8.15
CA ARG A 243 13.68 -20.68 8.09
C ARG A 243 13.32 -20.01 6.77
N PRO A 244 12.62 -18.86 6.75
CA PRO A 244 12.35 -18.10 5.51
C PRO A 244 13.61 -17.78 4.69
N GLU A 245 14.77 -17.75 5.34
CA GLU A 245 16.10 -17.63 4.76
C GLU A 245 16.39 -18.76 3.75
N LEU A 246 15.79 -19.93 3.90
CA LEU A 246 15.93 -21.00 2.90
C LEU A 246 15.30 -20.64 1.54
N ALA A 247 14.50 -19.57 1.47
CA ALA A 247 13.93 -19.04 0.24
C ALA A 247 14.88 -18.13 -0.57
N PHE A 248 16.15 -18.01 -0.18
CA PHE A 248 17.18 -17.39 -1.03
C PHE A 248 17.30 -18.10 -2.38
N VAL A 249 17.12 -19.43 -2.38
CA VAL A 249 17.19 -20.25 -3.59
C VAL A 249 16.11 -19.81 -4.59
N PRO A 250 16.47 -19.52 -5.86
CA PRO A 250 15.50 -19.19 -6.89
C PRO A 250 14.49 -20.31 -7.07
N LEU A 251 13.21 -19.97 -7.00
CA LEU A 251 12.10 -20.86 -7.31
C LEU A 251 11.47 -20.38 -8.62
N PRO A 252 11.89 -20.92 -9.78
CA PRO A 252 11.36 -20.46 -11.05
C PRO A 252 9.86 -20.78 -11.12
N LEU A 253 9.04 -19.74 -11.18
CA LEU A 253 7.59 -19.84 -11.33
C LEU A 253 7.19 -19.34 -12.73
N PRO A 254 6.99 -20.24 -13.71
CA PRO A 254 6.56 -19.86 -15.05
C PRO A 254 5.32 -18.97 -15.02
N HIS A 255 5.31 -17.89 -15.80
CA HIS A 255 4.22 -16.91 -15.84
C HIS A 255 2.84 -17.57 -16.01
N LYS A 256 2.72 -18.50 -16.96
CA LYS A 256 1.48 -19.27 -17.20
C LYS A 256 0.98 -20.03 -15.95
N ARG A 257 1.89 -20.52 -15.09
CA ARG A 257 1.50 -21.17 -13.83
C ARG A 257 0.99 -20.16 -12.82
N VAL A 258 1.61 -18.97 -12.72
CA VAL A 258 1.13 -17.89 -11.86
C VAL A 258 -0.25 -17.42 -12.30
N VAL A 259 -0.47 -17.22 -13.61
CA VAL A 259 -1.79 -16.91 -14.19
C VAL A 259 -2.82 -17.99 -13.84
N ALA A 260 -2.49 -19.26 -14.07
CA ALA A 260 -3.40 -20.37 -13.77
C ALA A 260 -3.76 -20.43 -12.28
N SER A 261 -2.79 -20.30 -11.38
CA SER A 261 -3.01 -20.23 -9.93
C SER A 261 -3.85 -19.02 -9.53
N THR A 262 -3.63 -17.86 -10.17
CA THR A 262 -4.39 -16.64 -9.90
C THR A 262 -5.85 -16.79 -10.32
N LYS A 263 -6.12 -17.40 -11.49
CA LYS A 263 -7.48 -17.69 -11.96
C LYS A 263 -8.24 -18.59 -10.99
N GLN A 264 -7.57 -19.52 -10.31
CA GLN A 264 -8.20 -20.39 -9.30
C GLN A 264 -8.69 -19.65 -8.04
N LEU A 265 -8.25 -18.39 -7.82
CA LEU A 265 -8.73 -17.57 -6.72
C LEU A 265 -10.13 -16.99 -6.98
N PHE A 266 -10.63 -17.06 -8.21
CA PHE A 266 -11.92 -16.51 -8.61
C PHE A 266 -12.92 -17.62 -8.90
N SER A 267 -14.18 -17.41 -8.49
CA SER A 267 -15.26 -18.36 -8.79
C SER A 267 -15.66 -18.36 -10.27
N LYS A 268 -15.47 -17.22 -10.95
CA LYS A 268 -15.82 -16.97 -12.36
C LYS A 268 -14.69 -16.18 -13.04
N PRO A 269 -13.50 -16.77 -13.25
CA PRO A 269 -12.35 -16.06 -13.78
C PRO A 269 -12.58 -15.50 -15.19
N GLU A 270 -13.47 -16.09 -15.97
CA GLU A 270 -13.87 -15.65 -17.30
C GLU A 270 -14.56 -14.28 -17.33
N ARG A 271 -14.98 -13.75 -16.17
CA ARG A 271 -15.58 -12.41 -16.07
C ARG A 271 -14.56 -11.28 -16.01
N LEU A 272 -13.29 -11.60 -15.80
CA LEU A 272 -12.21 -10.63 -15.74
C LEU A 272 -11.38 -10.67 -17.02
N PRO A 273 -10.88 -9.52 -17.53
CA PRO A 273 -10.01 -9.49 -18.69
C PRO A 273 -8.73 -10.30 -18.48
N ASP A 274 -8.28 -11.04 -19.50
CA ASP A 274 -7.02 -11.79 -19.44
C ASP A 274 -5.80 -10.89 -19.14
N ALA A 275 -5.83 -9.66 -19.63
CA ALA A 275 -4.79 -8.66 -19.37
C ALA A 275 -4.61 -8.36 -17.86
N TRP A 276 -5.68 -8.46 -17.05
CA TRP A 276 -5.56 -8.28 -15.60
C TRP A 276 -4.80 -9.42 -14.95
N TYR A 277 -5.05 -10.65 -15.40
CA TYR A 277 -4.30 -11.82 -14.91
C TYR A 277 -2.84 -11.78 -15.32
N ASP A 278 -2.57 -11.34 -16.55
CA ASP A 278 -1.21 -11.18 -17.05
C ASP A 278 -0.42 -10.14 -16.24
N ALA A 279 -1.02 -8.96 -16.02
CA ALA A 279 -0.42 -7.89 -15.22
C ALA A 279 -0.21 -8.30 -13.76
N ALA A 280 -1.20 -8.98 -13.15
CA ALA A 280 -1.07 -9.49 -11.79
C ALA A 280 0.04 -10.55 -11.66
N ALA A 281 0.17 -11.42 -12.65
CA ALA A 281 1.21 -12.44 -12.67
C ALA A 281 2.61 -11.84 -12.89
N ASP A 282 2.75 -10.86 -13.78
CA ASP A 282 4.00 -10.13 -13.96
C ASP A 282 4.41 -9.40 -12.67
N GLU A 283 3.46 -8.75 -12.00
CA GLU A 283 3.70 -8.02 -10.75
C GLU A 283 4.06 -8.95 -9.58
N PHE A 284 3.35 -10.06 -9.42
CA PHE A 284 3.71 -11.10 -8.43
C PHE A 284 5.15 -11.58 -8.66
N ARG A 285 5.49 -11.88 -9.91
CA ARG A 285 6.83 -12.36 -10.28
C ARG A 285 7.90 -11.31 -10.06
N ARG A 286 7.64 -10.03 -10.37
CA ARG A 286 8.57 -8.93 -10.12
C ARG A 286 9.01 -8.89 -8.66
N VAL A 287 8.07 -9.06 -7.73
CA VAL A 287 8.36 -9.10 -6.30
C VAL A 287 9.02 -10.43 -5.92
N PHE A 288 8.43 -11.56 -6.34
CA PHE A 288 8.83 -12.90 -5.94
C PHE A 288 10.15 -13.38 -6.59
N ASP A 289 10.58 -12.85 -7.72
CA ASP A 289 11.83 -13.27 -8.36
C ASP A 289 13.05 -12.61 -7.66
N SER A 290 12.83 -11.58 -6.82
CA SER A 290 13.86 -11.00 -5.96
C SER A 290 14.10 -11.83 -4.68
N PRO A 291 15.37 -11.99 -4.21
CA PRO A 291 15.64 -12.74 -2.97
C PRO A 291 14.95 -12.17 -1.73
N SER A 292 14.95 -10.84 -1.59
CA SER A 292 14.30 -10.15 -0.46
C SER A 292 12.78 -10.27 -0.52
N GLY A 293 12.18 -10.23 -1.71
CA GLY A 293 10.76 -10.44 -1.92
C GLY A 293 10.33 -11.87 -1.59
N ARG A 294 11.05 -12.90 -2.04
CA ARG A 294 10.76 -14.30 -1.65
C ARG A 294 10.79 -14.48 -0.14
N MET A 295 11.86 -14.00 0.48
CA MET A 295 12.03 -14.13 1.92
C MET A 295 10.91 -13.42 2.70
N SER A 296 10.51 -12.23 2.25
CA SER A 296 9.38 -11.50 2.84
C SER A 296 8.06 -12.26 2.66
N PHE A 297 7.81 -12.79 1.46
CA PHE A 297 6.65 -13.63 1.16
C PHE A 297 6.59 -14.85 2.07
N PHE A 298 7.67 -15.65 2.16
CA PHE A 298 7.68 -16.85 2.99
C PHE A 298 7.68 -16.55 4.49
N SER A 299 8.29 -15.44 4.92
CA SER A 299 8.21 -14.98 6.31
C SER A 299 6.77 -14.63 6.68
N ALA A 300 6.06 -13.86 5.84
CA ALA A 300 4.66 -13.53 6.05
C ALA A 300 3.75 -14.78 5.99
N ALA A 301 3.92 -15.64 4.97
CA ALA A 301 3.17 -16.88 4.83
C ALA A 301 3.35 -17.82 6.04
N ARG A 302 4.58 -17.90 6.55
CA ARG A 302 4.90 -18.65 7.76
C ARG A 302 4.17 -18.09 8.98
N GLN A 303 4.13 -16.77 9.16
CA GLN A 303 3.43 -16.15 10.29
C GLN A 303 1.92 -16.40 10.22
N ILE A 304 1.31 -16.29 9.03
CA ILE A 304 -0.10 -16.64 8.82
C ILE A 304 -0.38 -18.09 9.23
N TYR A 305 0.49 -19.03 8.83
CA TYR A 305 0.32 -20.45 9.20
C TYR A 305 0.50 -20.70 10.70
N LEU A 306 1.44 -20.00 11.33
CA LEU A 306 1.78 -20.17 12.75
C LEU A 306 0.83 -19.45 13.70
N GLU A 307 0.01 -18.51 13.22
CA GLU A 307 -0.89 -17.73 14.06
C GLU A 307 -1.86 -18.61 14.85
N GLU A 308 -1.92 -18.47 16.18
CA GLU A 308 -2.80 -19.31 17.01
C GLU A 308 -4.27 -18.84 16.94
N PRO A 309 -5.24 -19.73 16.64
CA PRO A 309 -6.64 -19.37 16.68
C PRO A 309 -7.07 -19.02 18.11
N ALA A 310 -7.86 -17.96 18.26
CA ALA A 310 -8.51 -17.65 19.52
C ALA A 310 -9.40 -18.85 19.93
N ARG A 311 -9.06 -19.54 21.03
CA ARG A 311 -9.90 -20.65 21.51
C ARG A 311 -11.06 -20.10 22.34
N PRO A 312 -12.29 -20.59 22.16
CA PRO A 312 -13.37 -20.30 23.10
C PRO A 312 -12.93 -20.72 24.51
N GLY A 313 -12.86 -19.77 25.44
CA GLY A 313 -12.48 -20.03 26.83
C GLY A 313 -10.98 -20.03 27.15
N SER A 314 -10.07 -19.85 26.18
CA SER A 314 -8.67 -19.55 26.51
C SER A 314 -8.56 -18.08 26.92
N GLY A 315 -8.72 -17.82 28.21
CA GLY A 315 -8.30 -16.58 28.85
C GLY A 315 -6.77 -16.44 28.82
N THR A 316 -6.16 -16.39 27.64
CA THR A 316 -4.80 -15.89 27.47
C THR A 316 -4.93 -14.38 27.36
N GLY A 317 -4.95 -13.76 28.54
CA GLY A 317 -4.85 -12.33 28.80
C GLY A 317 -4.92 -11.44 27.56
N SER A 318 -6.14 -11.19 27.06
CA SER A 318 -6.44 -9.82 26.68
C SER A 318 -5.98 -9.01 27.89
N ARG A 319 -4.90 -8.22 27.76
CA ARG A 319 -4.69 -7.13 28.69
C ARG A 319 -6.04 -6.45 28.69
N ARG A 320 -6.80 -6.60 29.79
CA ARG A 320 -8.07 -5.94 29.96
C ARG A 320 -7.75 -4.51 29.54
N CYS A 321 -8.35 -4.07 28.45
CA CYS A 321 -8.35 -2.67 28.12
C CYS A 321 -9.17 -2.05 29.25
N SER A 322 -8.50 -1.81 30.37
CA SER A 322 -9.11 -1.20 31.53
C SER A 322 -9.39 0.18 31.03
N ARG A 323 -10.65 0.44 30.69
CA ARG A 323 -11.21 1.79 30.65
C ARG A 323 -11.01 2.38 32.05
N ARG A 324 -9.79 2.80 32.36
CA ARG A 324 -9.57 3.82 33.36
C ARG A 324 -10.19 5.05 32.75
N ARG A 325 -11.34 5.47 33.29
CA ARG A 325 -11.80 6.84 33.16
C ARG A 325 -10.64 7.72 33.62
N CYS A 326 -9.86 8.23 32.69
CA CYS A 326 -8.97 9.35 32.97
C CYS A 326 -9.85 10.60 32.98
N SER A 327 -10.35 10.94 34.16
CA SER A 327 -10.74 12.31 34.44
C SER A 327 -9.47 13.17 34.52
N CYS A 328 -9.55 14.31 33.84
CA CYS A 328 -8.69 15.51 33.95
C CYS A 328 -7.45 15.59 33.05
N GLY A 329 -7.43 16.67 32.26
CA GLY A 329 -6.29 17.59 32.21
C GLY A 329 -5.42 17.51 30.96
N ALA A 330 -5.44 18.58 30.17
CA ALA A 330 -4.57 18.79 29.01
C ALA A 330 -3.08 18.66 29.36
N SER A 331 -2.32 17.88 28.58
CA SER A 331 -0.97 18.21 28.08
C SER A 331 -0.34 17.06 27.30
N ARG A 332 0.05 17.34 26.05
CA ARG A 332 1.04 16.68 25.16
C ARG A 332 1.64 15.34 25.63
N THR A 333 1.36 14.27 24.90
CA THR A 333 2.06 12.98 25.00
C THR A 333 3.15 12.86 23.93
N ALA A 334 4.40 12.92 24.38
CA ALA A 334 5.56 12.41 23.64
C ALA A 334 5.66 10.89 23.88
N TRP A 335 5.89 10.12 22.82
CA TRP A 335 6.07 8.66 22.91
C TRP A 335 7.45 8.31 23.49
N CYS A 336 7.45 7.46 24.51
CA CYS A 336 8.65 6.95 25.18
C CYS A 336 9.49 6.07 24.23
N ARG A 337 10.72 6.49 23.93
CA ARG A 337 11.80 5.62 23.45
C ARG A 337 12.28 4.66 24.55
N PRO A 338 12.68 3.42 24.25
CA PRO A 338 13.28 2.54 25.25
C PRO A 338 14.75 2.93 25.48
N SER A 339 15.06 3.45 26.67
CA SER A 339 16.45 3.70 27.09
C SER A 339 17.02 2.49 27.85
N SER A 340 18.16 1.99 27.37
CA SER A 340 19.05 1.10 28.11
C SER A 340 19.59 1.78 29.37
N ARG A 341 19.61 1.07 30.51
CA ARG A 341 20.26 1.53 31.75
C ARG A 341 21.75 1.20 31.72
N ARG A 342 22.61 2.20 32.01
CA ARG A 342 23.56 2.18 33.16
C ARG A 342 24.36 3.50 33.29
N GLY A 343 24.36 4.07 34.51
CA GLY A 343 25.44 4.86 35.14
C GLY A 343 25.31 6.38 35.09
N SER A 344 24.67 7.05 36.06
CA SER A 344 25.23 7.58 37.32
C SER A 344 26.11 8.84 37.19
N ASN A 345 25.51 10.02 37.42
CA ASN A 345 25.86 10.97 38.49
C ASN A 345 25.15 12.32 38.25
N ALA A 346 24.44 12.80 39.26
CA ALA A 346 23.91 14.17 39.37
C ALA A 346 24.85 14.99 40.30
N PRO A 347 24.76 16.34 40.39
CA PRO A 347 23.63 16.98 41.06
C PRO A 347 23.19 18.41 40.60
N SER A 348 21.88 18.66 40.82
CA SER A 348 21.29 19.86 41.46
C SER A 348 20.93 21.16 40.68
N PRO A 349 19.94 21.95 41.19
CA PRO A 349 18.78 22.38 40.39
C PRO A 349 18.59 23.91 40.27
N LEU A 350 17.74 24.35 39.33
CA LEU A 350 17.17 25.70 39.31
C LEU A 350 15.63 25.67 39.22
N ARG A 351 15.03 26.56 40.00
CA ARG A 351 13.62 26.70 40.40
C ARG A 351 12.65 27.04 39.25
N PRO A 352 11.33 26.76 39.40
CA PRO A 352 10.31 27.12 38.43
C PRO A 352 9.82 28.58 38.62
N ARG A 353 9.50 29.25 37.51
CA ARG A 353 8.70 30.49 37.48
C ARG A 353 7.25 30.17 37.07
N SER A 354 6.34 30.91 37.68
CA SER A 354 4.89 30.73 37.73
C SER A 354 4.10 31.69 36.82
N CYS A 355 2.80 31.37 36.65
CA CYS A 355 1.64 32.22 36.26
C CYS A 355 1.48 32.55 34.75
N SER A 356 0.30 32.56 34.10
CA SER A 356 -1.13 32.24 34.40
C SER A 356 -1.90 32.23 33.04
N PRO A 357 -3.08 31.57 32.91
CA PRO A 357 -3.89 31.61 31.68
C PRO A 357 -5.00 32.67 31.73
N THR A 358 -5.17 33.42 30.63
CA THR A 358 -6.32 34.32 30.39
C THR A 358 -7.48 33.58 29.70
N ALA A 359 -8.69 33.95 30.13
CA ALA A 359 -9.96 33.40 29.71
C ALA A 359 -10.35 33.77 28.28
N ALA A 360 -11.08 32.88 27.59
CA ALA A 360 -11.94 33.25 26.48
C ALA A 360 -13.20 32.37 26.46
N THR A 361 -14.31 33.08 26.42
CA THR A 361 -15.72 32.70 26.49
C THR A 361 -16.22 31.87 25.32
N SER A 362 -17.12 30.93 25.61
CA SER A 362 -17.99 30.22 24.68
C SER A 362 -19.17 31.10 24.22
N PRO A 363 -19.78 30.78 23.07
CA PRO A 363 -21.23 30.85 22.98
C PRO A 363 -21.82 29.54 22.47
N SER A 364 -22.87 29.13 23.17
CA SER A 364 -23.83 28.09 22.84
C SER A 364 -24.68 28.50 21.62
N SER A 365 -24.99 27.54 20.74
CA SER A 365 -26.12 27.66 19.82
C SER A 365 -26.95 26.38 19.83
N ASN A 366 -28.23 26.58 20.14
CA ASN A 366 -29.28 25.57 20.22
C ASN A 366 -29.75 25.17 18.82
N PHE A 367 -29.89 23.87 18.56
CA PHE A 367 -30.69 23.35 17.46
C PHE A 367 -32.07 22.91 17.97
N PRO A 368 -33.19 23.35 17.38
CA PRO A 368 -34.52 22.85 17.75
C PRO A 368 -34.84 21.54 17.00
N ARG A 369 -35.43 20.60 17.76
CA ARG A 369 -36.06 19.38 17.27
C ARG A 369 -37.30 19.71 16.44
N ARG A 370 -37.45 19.13 15.26
CA ARG A 370 -38.75 18.99 14.58
C ARG A 370 -39.21 17.53 14.68
N ARG A 371 -40.44 17.35 15.18
CA ARG A 371 -41.24 16.12 15.10
C ARG A 371 -42.42 16.40 14.16
N THR A 372 -42.67 15.40 13.29
CA THR A 372 -43.98 14.94 12.75
C THR A 372 -44.75 15.89 11.82
N PRO A 373 -45.68 15.40 10.97
CA PRO A 373 -46.63 14.30 11.17
C PRO A 373 -46.08 12.89 11.10
#